data_AF-A0A969EHL2-F1
#
_entry.id   AF-A0A969EHL2-F1
#
_cell.length_a   1.000
_cell.length_b   1.000
_cell.length_c   1.000
_cell.angle_alpha   90.00
_cell.angle_beta   90.00
_cell.angle_gamma   90.00
#
_symmetry.space_group_name_H-M   'P 1'
#
loop_
_entity.id
_entity.type
_entity.pdbx_description
1 polymer ?
#
loop_
_entity_poly.entity_id
_entity_poly.type
_entity_poly.pdbx_seq_one_letter_code
_entity_poly.pdbx_strand_id
1 'polypeptide(L)'
;MRNQPSPESFNQGRIPLSYLLEGEFTSLYKNRIVPKDADQKTFVDKSTPTKIIVVADGDLARNEINSKTGQPQQLGNDPITGYTFANEDLLMNMVAYLIDEEGLIKIRNKELMIRPLDKSKIKDQRLFWQTANLTVPIVLILVFGIARSYWRKKKYGN
;
A
#
# COMPACT_ATOMS: atom_id res chain seq x y z
N MET A 1 28.36 -9.97 4.77
CA MET A 1 27.74 -8.92 3.94
C MET A 1 26.41 -9.46 3.44
N ARG A 2 25.28 -8.83 3.78
CA ARG A 2 23.96 -9.27 3.32
C ARG A 2 23.82 -8.81 1.87
N ASN A 3 23.94 -9.73 0.92
CA ASN A 3 23.76 -9.42 -0.50
C ASN A 3 22.34 -8.85 -0.70
N GLN A 4 22.24 -7.68 -1.32
CA GLN A 4 20.93 -7.14 -1.69
C GLN A 4 20.29 -8.11 -2.69
N PRO A 5 19.04 -8.54 -2.46
CA PRO A 5 18.36 -9.46 -3.37
C PRO A 5 18.27 -8.81 -4.77
N SER A 6 18.53 -9.60 -5.82
CA SER A 6 18.49 -9.07 -7.19
C SER A 6 17.04 -8.72 -7.57
N PRO A 7 16.80 -7.65 -8.33
CA PRO A 7 15.46 -7.32 -8.80
C PRO A 7 14.76 -8.47 -9.53
N GLU A 8 15.52 -9.34 -10.23
CA GLU A 8 14.98 -10.52 -10.93
C GLU A 8 14.47 -11.62 -9.98
N SER A 9 14.76 -11.53 -8.68
CA SER A 9 14.22 -12.46 -7.69
C SER A 9 12.80 -12.09 -7.22
N PHE A 10 12.36 -10.84 -7.47
CA PHE A 10 11.02 -10.35 -7.13
C PHE A 10 10.03 -10.53 -8.29
N ASN A 11 9.91 -11.77 -8.80
CA ASN A 11 8.97 -12.09 -9.89
C ASN A 11 7.53 -12.31 -9.41
N GLN A 12 7.32 -12.40 -8.10
CA GLN A 12 5.99 -12.51 -7.54
C GLN A 12 5.29 -11.16 -7.69
N GLY A 13 4.03 -11.17 -8.14
CA GLY A 13 3.22 -9.97 -8.33
C GLY A 13 2.90 -9.25 -7.00
N ARG A 14 1.82 -8.47 -6.99
CA ARG A 14 1.39 -7.77 -5.76
C ARG A 14 0.90 -8.80 -4.73
N ILE A 15 1.70 -9.05 -3.69
CA ILE A 15 1.32 -9.90 -2.56
C ILE A 15 0.58 -9.00 -1.55
N PRO A 16 -0.67 -9.31 -1.21
CA PRO A 16 -1.40 -8.57 -0.19
C PRO A 16 -0.78 -8.85 1.18
N LEU A 17 -0.40 -7.77 1.90
CA LEU A 17 0.20 -7.85 3.23
C LEU A 17 -0.86 -8.06 4.33
N SER A 18 -2.05 -7.50 4.15
CA SER A 18 -3.14 -7.57 5.12
C SER A 18 -4.51 -7.53 4.45
N TYR A 19 -5.50 -8.05 5.16
CA TYR A 19 -6.91 -8.07 4.77
C TYR A 19 -7.80 -7.53 5.89
N LEU A 20 -8.78 -6.71 5.52
CA LEU A 20 -9.92 -6.38 6.36
C LEU A 20 -11.12 -7.22 5.90
N LEU A 21 -11.72 -7.94 6.83
CA LEU A 21 -12.87 -8.81 6.61
C LEU A 21 -14.03 -8.28 7.45
N GLU A 22 -15.18 -8.03 6.82
CA GLU A 22 -16.37 -7.52 7.50
C GLU A 22 -17.59 -8.38 7.13
N GLY A 23 -18.46 -8.65 8.11
CA GLY A 23 -19.70 -9.39 7.90
C GLY A 23 -19.94 -10.44 8.98
N GLU A 24 -20.68 -11.49 8.62
CA GLU A 24 -20.97 -12.61 9.51
C GLU A 24 -19.99 -13.76 9.26
N PHE A 25 -19.41 -14.29 10.32
CA PHE A 25 -18.46 -15.40 10.26
C PHE A 25 -19.11 -16.69 10.76
N THR A 26 -18.78 -17.80 10.10
CA THR A 26 -19.26 -19.11 10.52
C THR A 26 -18.52 -19.58 11.76
N SER A 27 -19.28 -20.04 12.76
CA SER A 27 -18.73 -20.58 14.00
C SER A 27 -17.91 -21.86 13.74
N LEU A 28 -16.77 -22.00 14.41
CA LEU A 28 -15.95 -23.23 14.40
C LEU A 28 -16.75 -24.46 14.86
N TYR A 29 -17.75 -24.25 15.72
CA TYR A 29 -18.58 -25.30 16.32
C TYR A 29 -19.80 -25.66 15.46
N LYS A 30 -20.02 -24.98 14.33
CA LYS A 30 -21.10 -25.32 13.42
C LYS A 30 -20.95 -26.77 12.93
N ASN A 31 -22.04 -27.53 12.96
CA ASN A 31 -22.10 -28.94 12.57
C ASN A 31 -21.16 -29.88 13.37
N ARG A 32 -20.72 -29.47 14.57
CA ARG A 32 -19.96 -30.35 15.47
C ARG A 32 -20.87 -30.97 16.53
N ILE A 33 -20.50 -32.15 17.01
CA ILE A 33 -21.20 -32.82 18.12
C ILE A 33 -20.95 -32.00 19.39
N VAL A 34 -22.03 -31.51 19.98
CA VAL A 34 -21.98 -30.74 21.23
C VAL A 34 -21.73 -31.70 22.40
N PRO A 35 -20.72 -31.45 23.26
CA PRO A 35 -20.51 -32.23 24.48
C PRO A 35 -21.77 -32.26 25.36
N LYS A 36 -22.00 -33.36 26.08
CA LYS A 36 -23.22 -33.52 26.91
C LYS A 36 -23.35 -32.48 28.02
N ASP A 37 -22.22 -31.92 28.46
CA ASP A 37 -22.16 -30.90 29.52
C ASP A 37 -22.22 -29.46 29.00
N ALA A 38 -22.28 -29.27 27.67
CA ALA A 38 -22.31 -27.94 27.07
C ALA A 38 -23.74 -27.41 26.96
N ASP A 39 -23.93 -26.14 27.34
CA ASP A 39 -25.24 -25.47 27.26
C ASP A 39 -25.59 -25.14 25.80
N GLN A 40 -26.50 -25.92 25.23
CA GLN A 40 -26.98 -25.74 23.86
C GLN A 40 -27.68 -24.39 23.63
N LYS A 41 -28.16 -23.71 24.68
CA LYS A 41 -28.82 -22.40 24.55
C LYS A 41 -27.83 -21.27 24.24
N THR A 42 -26.55 -21.47 24.52
CA THR A 42 -25.48 -20.50 24.24
C THR A 42 -24.77 -20.77 22.91
N PHE A 43 -25.23 -21.77 22.16
CA PHE A 43 -24.66 -22.09 20.87
C PHE A 43 -24.97 -21.00 19.83
N VAL A 44 -23.92 -20.55 19.16
CA VAL A 44 -23.97 -19.56 18.09
C VAL A 44 -23.39 -20.19 16.82
N ASP A 45 -24.20 -20.29 15.77
CA ASP A 45 -23.82 -20.90 14.49
C ASP A 45 -23.11 -19.92 13.56
N LYS A 46 -23.46 -18.62 13.66
CA LYS A 46 -22.84 -17.49 12.97
C LYS A 46 -22.67 -16.32 13.91
N SER A 47 -21.57 -15.57 13.75
CA SER A 47 -21.39 -14.33 14.49
C SER A 47 -22.43 -13.28 14.09
N THR A 48 -22.68 -12.31 14.97
CA THR A 48 -23.22 -11.02 14.55
C THR A 48 -22.26 -10.35 13.54
N PRO A 49 -22.73 -9.38 12.74
CA PRO A 49 -21.86 -8.60 11.87
C PRO A 49 -20.67 -8.02 12.66
N THR A 50 -19.46 -8.40 12.28
CA THR A 50 -18.23 -8.01 12.97
C THR A 50 -17.09 -7.83 11.97
N LYS A 51 -15.93 -7.40 12.46
CA LYS A 51 -14.77 -7.01 11.68
C LYS A 51 -13.56 -7.80 12.15
N ILE A 52 -12.72 -8.26 11.21
CA ILE A 52 -11.47 -8.98 11.47
C ILE A 52 -10.39 -8.39 10.57
N ILE A 53 -9.24 -8.06 11.15
CA ILE A 53 -8.05 -7.66 10.40
C ILE A 53 -7.04 -8.80 10.47
N VAL A 54 -6.57 -9.26 9.31
CA VAL A 54 -5.56 -10.32 9.17
C VAL A 54 -4.30 -9.70 8.60
N VAL A 55 -3.17 -9.93 9.25
CA VAL A 55 -1.85 -9.44 8.82
C VAL A 55 -0.94 -10.64 8.61
N ALA A 56 -0.22 -10.68 7.49
CA ALA A 56 0.61 -11.83 7.10
C ALA A 56 1.87 -12.01 7.96
N ASP A 57 2.36 -10.94 8.60
CA ASP A 57 3.57 -10.95 9.41
C ASP A 57 3.34 -10.22 10.75
N GLY A 58 3.72 -10.88 11.84
CA GLY A 58 3.58 -10.38 13.21
C GLY A 58 4.66 -9.37 13.62
N ASP A 59 5.77 -9.28 12.88
CA ASP A 59 6.86 -8.34 13.17
C ASP A 59 6.40 -6.87 13.09
N LEU A 60 5.27 -6.62 12.42
CA LEU A 60 4.60 -5.31 12.36
C LEU A 60 4.31 -4.72 13.76
N ALA A 61 4.01 -5.57 14.74
CA ALA A 61 3.68 -5.17 16.12
C ALA A 61 4.80 -5.40 17.13
N ARG A 62 6.03 -5.66 16.66
CA ARG A 62 7.19 -5.90 17.53
C ARG A 62 7.99 -4.63 17.74
N ASN A 63 8.24 -4.29 19.00
CA ASN A 63 9.24 -3.28 19.37
C ASN A 63 10.63 -3.91 19.42
N GLU A 64 11.62 -3.22 18.85
CA GLU A 64 13.03 -3.57 19.05
C GLU A 64 13.50 -3.12 20.44
N ILE A 65 14.47 -3.84 21.01
CA ILE A 65 15.05 -3.48 22.31
C ILE A 65 16.35 -2.72 22.09
N ASN A 66 16.47 -1.55 22.72
CA ASN A 66 17.71 -0.80 22.73
C ASN A 66 18.78 -1.56 23.52
N SER A 67 19.83 -2.04 22.84
CA SER A 67 20.89 -2.84 23.46
C SER A 67 21.70 -2.10 24.53
N LYS A 68 21.66 -0.76 24.57
CA LYS A 68 22.37 0.05 25.57
C LYS A 68 21.56 0.32 26.83
N THR A 69 20.25 0.56 26.69
CA THR A 69 19.37 0.92 27.81
C THR A 69 18.50 -0.23 28.29
N GLY A 70 18.38 -1.31 27.51
CA GLY A 70 17.48 -2.44 27.78
C GLY A 70 16.00 -2.09 27.63
N GLN A 71 15.66 -0.89 27.17
CA GLN A 71 14.29 -0.43 27.04
C GLN A 71 13.73 -0.69 25.63
N PRO A 72 12.43 -0.96 25.50
CA PRO A 72 11.77 -1.05 24.20
C PRO A 72 11.84 0.30 23.48
N GLN A 73 12.17 0.26 22.20
CA GLN A 73 12.15 1.43 21.32
C GLN A 73 10.73 1.69 20.82
N GLN A 74 10.51 2.89 20.26
CA GLN A 74 9.26 3.22 19.59
C GLN A 74 8.94 2.18 18.50
N LEU A 75 7.67 1.83 18.36
CA LEU A 75 7.24 0.81 17.40
C LEU A 75 7.51 1.29 15.97
N GLY A 76 8.10 0.43 15.15
CA GLY A 76 8.50 0.76 13.78
C GLY A 76 9.84 1.48 13.67
N ASN A 77 10.58 1.71 14.77
CA ASN A 77 11.95 2.20 14.68
C ASN A 77 12.88 1.09 14.17
N ASP A 78 13.58 1.34 13.07
CA ASP A 78 14.69 0.49 12.61
C ASP A 78 16.02 1.06 13.14
N PRO A 79 16.69 0.38 14.09
CA PRO A 79 17.92 0.87 14.70
C PRO A 79 19.11 0.89 13.73
N ILE A 80 19.06 0.15 12.62
CA ILE A 80 20.14 0.10 11.62
C ILE A 80 20.06 1.31 10.70
N THR A 81 18.88 1.61 10.18
CA THR A 81 18.67 2.72 9.24
C THR A 81 18.36 4.05 9.93
N GLY A 82 17.96 4.01 11.21
CA GLY A 82 17.46 5.17 11.96
C GLY A 82 16.10 5.67 11.47
N TYR A 83 15.44 4.94 10.57
CA TYR A 83 14.14 5.32 10.04
C TYR A 83 13.02 4.79 10.94
N THR A 84 12.04 5.63 11.23
CA THR A 84 10.83 5.23 11.97
C THR A 84 9.68 5.04 10.99
N PHE A 85 9.23 3.80 10.83
CA PHE A 85 8.05 3.43 10.06
C PHE A 85 6.76 3.74 10.83
N ALA A 86 5.66 3.96 10.11
CA ALA A 86 4.35 4.27 10.68
C ALA A 86 3.60 3.02 11.22
N ASN A 87 4.32 2.06 11.81
CA ASN A 87 3.73 0.83 12.34
C ASN A 87 2.82 1.12 13.54
N GLU A 88 3.26 2.03 14.41
CA GLU A 88 2.48 2.52 15.56
C GLU A 88 1.13 3.09 15.12
N ASP A 89 1.16 4.07 14.21
CA ASP A 89 -0.04 4.68 13.67
C ASP A 89 -0.96 3.65 13.02
N LEU A 90 -0.40 2.72 12.24
CA LEU A 90 -1.16 1.69 11.56
C LEU A 90 -1.92 0.80 12.56
N LEU A 91 -1.25 0.31 13.61
CA LEU A 91 -1.90 -0.50 14.64
C LEU A 91 -2.95 0.29 15.41
N MET A 92 -2.65 1.53 15.79
CA MET A 92 -3.62 2.39 16.47
C MET A 92 -4.87 2.60 15.62
N ASN A 93 -4.71 2.78 14.30
CA ASN A 93 -5.84 2.89 13.38
C ASN A 93 -6.61 1.56 13.24
N MET A 94 -5.92 0.42 13.21
CA MET A 94 -6.56 -0.90 13.17
C MET A 94 -7.41 -1.14 14.42
N VAL A 95 -6.85 -0.87 15.60
CA VAL A 95 -7.55 -1.03 16.88
C VAL A 95 -8.74 -0.08 16.98
N ALA A 96 -8.55 1.21 16.67
CA ALA A 96 -9.64 2.19 16.67
C ALA A 96 -10.77 1.79 15.71
N TYR A 97 -10.43 1.21 14.56
CA TYR A 97 -11.41 0.75 13.58
C TYR A 97 -12.19 -0.49 14.06
N LEU A 98 -11.53 -1.42 14.77
CA LEU A 98 -12.14 -2.62 15.32
C LEU A 98 -13.03 -2.34 16.54
N ILE A 99 -12.68 -1.35 17.35
CA ILE A 99 -13.42 -0.98 18.57
C ILE A 99 -14.64 -0.08 18.27
N ASP A 100 -14.80 0.35 17.02
CA ASP A 100 -15.91 1.20 16.56
C ASP A 100 -16.01 2.51 17.35
N GLU A 101 -14.91 3.26 17.41
CA GLU A 101 -14.97 4.65 17.88
C GLU A 101 -15.68 5.53 16.85
N GLU A 102 -16.98 5.72 17.07
CA GLU A 102 -17.93 6.60 16.39
C GLU A 102 -17.28 7.71 15.54
N GLY A 103 -17.01 7.44 14.27
CA GLY A 103 -16.69 8.46 13.25
C GLY A 103 -15.40 9.27 13.43
N LEU A 104 -14.65 9.14 14.53
CA LEU A 104 -13.47 9.96 14.84
C LEU A 104 -12.33 9.80 13.82
N ILE A 105 -12.16 8.59 13.26
CA ILE A 105 -11.19 8.32 12.18
C ILE A 105 -11.46 9.22 10.96
N LYS A 106 -12.74 9.55 10.67
CA LYS A 106 -13.11 10.40 9.52
C LYS A 106 -12.73 11.88 9.73
N ILE A 107 -12.51 12.31 10.97
CA ILE A 107 -12.24 13.71 11.33
C ILE A 107 -10.73 14.01 11.34
N ARG A 108 -9.86 12.99 11.37
CA ARG A 108 -8.42 13.20 11.28
C ARG A 108 -8.04 13.73 9.90
N ASN A 109 -7.46 14.92 9.85
CA ASN A 109 -6.94 15.52 8.63
C ASN A 109 -5.97 14.55 7.93
N LYS A 110 -6.33 14.11 6.73
CA LYS A 110 -5.46 13.30 5.87
C LYS A 110 -4.38 14.22 5.30
N GLU A 111 -3.22 14.28 5.94
CA GLU A 111 -2.04 14.87 5.31
C GLU A 111 -1.66 13.99 4.12
N LEU A 112 -1.96 14.47 2.91
CA LEU A 112 -1.55 13.82 1.67
C LEU A 112 -0.05 14.06 1.49
N MET A 113 0.78 13.22 2.11
CA MET A 113 2.19 13.16 1.75
C MET A 113 2.28 12.70 0.29
N ILE A 114 2.87 13.53 -0.56
CA ILE A 114 3.14 13.18 -1.95
C ILE A 114 4.12 12.00 -1.91
N ARG A 115 3.68 10.84 -2.41
CA ARG A 115 4.56 9.67 -2.49
C ARG A 115 5.75 10.01 -3.40
N PRO A 116 7.00 9.82 -2.94
CA PRO A 116 8.14 10.06 -3.80
C PRO A 116 8.07 9.11 -5.01
N LEU A 117 8.47 9.61 -6.17
CA LEU A 117 8.53 8.78 -7.37
C LEU A 117 9.55 7.66 -7.17
N ASP A 118 9.27 6.51 -7.78
CA ASP A 118 10.15 5.35 -7.79
C ASP A 118 11.48 5.69 -8.48
N LYS A 119 12.55 5.78 -7.67
CA LYS A 119 13.88 6.16 -8.13
C LYS A 119 14.47 5.15 -9.12
N SER A 120 14.11 3.86 -9.02
CA SER A 120 14.57 2.83 -9.97
C SER A 120 13.92 3.07 -11.32
N LYS A 121 12.60 3.22 -11.32
CA LYS A 121 11.84 3.47 -12.56
C LYS A 121 12.25 4.76 -13.26
N ILE A 122 12.54 5.82 -12.49
CA ILE A 122 13.09 7.08 -13.04
C ILE A 122 14.43 6.81 -13.74
N LYS A 123 15.32 6.05 -13.10
CA LYS A 123 16.65 5.77 -13.65
C LYS A 123 16.56 4.98 -14.96
N ASP A 124 15.73 3.94 -14.99
CA ASP A 124 15.60 3.04 -16.14
C ASP A 124 14.91 3.72 -17.33
N GLN A 125 13.89 4.54 -17.07
CA GLN A 125 13.12 5.19 -18.13
C GLN A 125 13.66 6.58 -18.52
N ARG A 126 14.74 7.05 -17.88
CA ARG A 126 15.28 8.41 -18.06
C ARG A 126 15.50 8.76 -19.53
N LEU A 127 16.19 7.90 -20.27
CA LEU A 127 16.55 8.14 -21.67
C LEU A 127 15.31 8.21 -22.57
N PHE A 128 14.32 7.35 -22.33
CA PHE A 128 13.08 7.35 -23.09
C PHE A 128 12.35 8.68 -22.91
N TRP A 129 12.14 9.12 -21.67
CA TRP A 129 11.44 10.37 -21.37
C TRP A 129 12.21 11.60 -21.87
N GLN A 130 13.53 11.61 -21.76
CA GLN A 130 14.37 12.69 -22.31
C GLN A 130 14.26 12.76 -23.84
N THR A 131 14.34 11.63 -24.52
CA THR A 131 14.27 11.58 -25.99
C THR A 131 12.89 11.95 -26.50
N ALA A 132 11.82 11.47 -25.85
CA ALA A 132 10.45 11.82 -26.19
C ALA A 132 10.21 13.33 -26.04
N ASN A 133 10.59 13.90 -24.89
CA ASN A 133 10.40 15.33 -24.63
C ASN A 133 11.25 16.24 -25.53
N LEU A 134 12.38 15.75 -26.04
CA LEU A 134 13.18 16.48 -27.04
C LEU A 134 12.58 16.38 -28.44
N THR A 135 12.19 15.17 -28.86
CA THR A 135 11.82 14.89 -30.25
C THR A 135 10.41 15.36 -30.58
N VAL A 136 9.46 15.19 -29.65
CA VAL A 136 8.04 15.52 -29.88
C VAL A 136 7.83 16.99 -30.27
N PRO A 137 8.40 17.99 -29.56
CA PRO A 137 8.24 19.40 -29.94
C PRO A 137 8.84 19.73 -31.31
N ILE A 138 10.00 19.14 -31.64
CA ILE A 138 10.68 19.38 -32.93
C ILE A 138 9.82 18.84 -34.07
N VAL A 139 9.30 17.61 -33.93
CA VAL A 139 8.41 16.99 -34.93
C VAL A 139 7.13 17.80 -35.10
N LEU A 140 6.53 18.32 -34.02
CA LEU A 140 5.35 19.17 -34.09
C LEU A 140 5.59 20.44 -34.92
N ILE A 141 6.73 21.11 -34.73
CA ILE A 141 7.10 22.32 -35.51
C ILE A 141 7.27 21.96 -36.99
N LEU A 142 7.95 20.86 -37.31
CA LEU A 142 8.16 20.43 -38.68
C LEU A 142 6.84 20.11 -39.39
N VAL A 143 5.96 19.35 -38.73
CA VAL A 143 4.63 19.02 -39.26
C VAL A 143 3.81 20.28 -39.50
N PHE A 144 3.82 21.24 -38.56
CA PHE A 144 3.12 22.51 -38.72
C PHE A 144 3.68 23.33 -39.90
N GLY A 145 5.00 23.37 -40.04
CA GLY A 145 5.67 24.04 -41.16
C GLY A 145 5.31 23.45 -42.52
N ILE A 146 5.30 22.12 -42.63
CA ILE A 146 4.91 21.41 -43.86
C ILE A 146 3.44 21.64 -44.18
N ALA A 147 2.56 21.49 -43.19
CA ALA A 147 1.12 21.71 -43.36
C ALA A 147 0.83 23.14 -43.84
N ARG A 148 1.46 24.14 -43.22
CA ARG A 148 1.34 25.55 -43.64
C ARG A 148 1.86 25.78 -45.05
N SER A 149 3.01 25.22 -45.40
CA SER A 149 3.59 25.36 -46.74
C SER A 149 2.69 24.74 -47.82
N TYR A 150 2.13 23.57 -47.55
CA TYR A 150 1.17 22.89 -48.43
C TYR A 150 -0.12 23.70 -48.61
N TRP A 151 -0.70 24.20 -47.52
CA TRP A 151 -1.89 25.07 -47.59
C TRP A 151 -1.61 26.38 -48.34
N ARG A 152 -0.43 26.98 -48.16
CA ARG A 152 -0.04 28.20 -48.88
C ARG A 152 0.06 27.95 -50.38
N LYS A 153 0.67 26.85 -50.80
CA LYS A 153 0.76 26.48 -52.23
C LYS A 153 -0.63 26.27 -52.85
N LYS A 154 -1.57 25.66 -52.12
CA LYS A 154 -2.95 25.44 -52.61
C LYS A 154 -3.78 26.74 -52.71
N LYS A 155 -3.53 27.72 -51.83
CA LYS A 155 -4.33 28.96 -51.77
C LYS A 155 -3.77 30.11 -52.63
N TYR A 156 -2.45 30.17 -52.80
CA TYR A 156 -1.76 31.29 -53.47
C TYR A 156 -0.93 30.84 -54.69
N GLY A 157 -0.97 29.56 -55.05
CA GLY A 157 -0.38 29.04 -56.28
C GLY A 157 -1.37 29.15 -57.44
N ASN A 158 -1.49 30.37 -57.96
CA ASN A 158 -1.92 30.71 -59.32
C ASN A 158 -0.93 31.76 -59.82
#